data_AF-A0A699VAA0-F1
#
_entry.id   AF-A0A699VAA0-F1
#
_cell.length_a   1.000
_cell.length_b   1.000
_cell.length_c   1.000
_cell.angle_alpha   90.00
_cell.angle_beta   90.00
_cell.angle_gamma   90.00
#
_symmetry.space_group_name_H-M   'P 1'
#
loop_
_entity.id
_entity.type
_entity.pdbx_description
1 polymer ?
#
loop_
_entity_poly.entity_id
_entity_poly.type
_entity_poly.pdbx_seq_one_letter_code
_entity_poly.pdbx_strand_id
1 'polypeptide(L)' 'APLLIGCDVRDLSKDTLDILGNKEVIAVNQDKLGVQAKKVRMEGDLEVWAGPLSGYRVVVLLV' A
#
# COMPACT_ATOMS: atom_id res chain seq x y z
N ALA A 1 5.73 4.98 2.26
CA ALA A 1 7.15 4.69 2.04
C ALA A 1 7.54 5.15 0.62
N PRO A 2 8.83 5.33 0.28
CA PRO A 2 9.22 5.47 -1.12
C PRO A 2 8.86 4.20 -1.91
N LEU A 3 8.27 4.35 -3.10
CA LEU A 3 8.04 3.24 -4.04
C LEU A 3 9.09 3.34 -5.16
N LEU A 4 10.20 2.59 -5.02
CA LEU A 4 11.28 2.54 -6.00
C LEU A 4 11.28 1.16 -6.67
N ILE A 5 11.17 1.14 -8.01
CA ILE A 5 11.14 -0.09 -8.78
C ILE A 5 12.58 -0.53 -9.07
N GLY A 6 12.96 -1.69 -8.56
CA GLY A 6 14.30 -2.27 -8.74
C GLY A 6 14.41 -3.36 -9.80
N CYS A 7 13.32 -3.72 -10.48
CA CYS A 7 13.31 -4.70 -11.57
C CYS A 7 13.40 -4.03 -12.96
N ASP A 8 13.72 -4.81 -14.00
CA ASP A 8 13.76 -4.29 -15.37
C ASP A 8 12.35 -4.02 -15.88
N VAL A 9 12.00 -2.74 -15.99
CA VAL A 9 10.68 -2.29 -16.47
C VAL A 9 10.42 -2.58 -17.94
N ARG A 10 11.46 -2.96 -18.71
CA ARG A 10 11.33 -3.31 -20.13
C ARG A 10 10.86 -4.75 -20.32
N ASP A 11 11.02 -5.59 -19.29
CA ASP A 11 10.69 -7.02 -19.32
C ASP A 11 9.90 -7.40 -18.06
N LEU A 12 8.68 -6.89 -17.97
CA LEU A 12 7.75 -7.23 -16.89
C LEU A 12 6.76 -8.27 -17.37
N SER A 13 6.52 -9.27 -16.54
CA SER A 13 5.35 -10.13 -16.69
C SER A 13 4.07 -9.31 -16.49
N LYS A 14 2.97 -9.77 -17.07
CA LYS A 14 1.65 -9.12 -16.89
C LYS A 14 1.27 -9.04 -15.41
N ASP A 15 1.52 -10.11 -14.65
CA ASP A 15 1.20 -10.16 -13.22
C ASP A 15 2.01 -9.13 -12.42
N THR A 16 3.28 -8.94 -12.75
CA THR A 16 4.11 -7.91 -12.11
C THR A 16 3.62 -6.51 -12.48
N LEU A 17 3.23 -6.28 -13.74
CA LEU A 17 2.66 -5.01 -14.16
C LEU A 17 1.32 -4.71 -13.45
N ASP A 18 0.48 -5.72 -13.26
CA ASP A 18 -0.81 -5.58 -12.56
C ASP A 18 -0.61 -5.21 -11.08
N ILE A 19 0.43 -5.75 -10.43
CA ILE A 19 0.81 -5.37 -9.04
C ILE A 19 1.38 -3.96 -8.99
N LEU A 20 2.40 -3.67 -9.80
CA LEU A 20 3.11 -2.38 -9.79
C LEU A 20 2.24 -1.22 -10.31
N GLY A 21 1.30 -1.51 -11.21
CA GLY A 21 0.41 -0.55 -11.84
C GLY A 21 -0.93 -0.33 -11.12
N ASN A 22 -1.14 -0.95 -9.96
CA ASN A 22 -2.40 -0.83 -9.22
C ASN A 22 -2.61 0.60 -8.71
N LYS A 23 -3.46 1.37 -9.42
CA LYS A 23 -3.70 2.79 -9.14
C LYS A 23 -4.29 3.05 -7.76
N GLU A 24 -5.13 2.15 -7.25
CA GLU A 24 -5.75 2.30 -5.93
C GLU A 24 -4.72 2.14 -4.82
N VAL A 25 -3.83 1.13 -4.92
CA VAL A 25 -2.74 0.91 -3.96
C VAL A 25 -1.72 2.06 -4.00
N ILE A 26 -1.38 2.55 -5.20
CA ILE A 26 -0.51 3.73 -5.34
C ILE A 26 -1.16 4.96 -4.70
N ALA A 27 -2.47 5.16 -4.90
CA ALA A 27 -3.20 6.30 -4.34
C ALA A 27 -3.21 6.30 -2.81
N VAL A 28 -3.23 5.12 -2.16
CA VAL A 28 -3.04 5.01 -0.70
C VAL A 28 -1.64 5.51 -0.30
N ASN A 29 -0.58 5.06 -0.97
CA ASN A 29 0.79 5.50 -0.63
C ASN A 29 1.03 6.99 -0.93
N GLN A 30 0.35 7.55 -1.93
CA GLN A 30 0.45 8.95 -2.36
C GLN A 30 -0.67 9.84 -1.80
N ASP A 31 -1.40 9.38 -0.78
CA ASP A 31 -2.47 10.18 -0.20
C ASP A 31 -1.94 11.50 0.35
N LYS A 32 -2.67 12.60 0.08
CA LYS A 32 -2.26 13.97 0.41
C LYS A 32 -2.04 14.20 1.91
N LEU A 33 -2.67 13.39 2.77
CA LEU A 33 -2.49 13.49 4.22
C LEU A 33 -1.08 13.05 4.63
N GLY A 34 -0.40 12.20 3.84
CA GLY A 34 0.99 11.80 4.07
C GLY A 34 1.23 11.03 5.38
N VAL A 35 0.18 10.47 5.98
CA VAL A 35 0.26 9.77 7.26
C VAL A 35 0.49 8.28 7.03
N GLN A 36 1.53 7.76 7.69
CA GLN A 36 1.84 6.34 7.67
C GLN A 36 0.86 5.53 8.54
N ALA A 37 0.36 4.42 8.01
CA ALA A 37 -0.45 3.45 8.75
C ALA A 37 0.34 2.83 9.92
N LYS A 38 -0.38 2.49 10.99
CA LYS A 38 0.19 1.88 12.20
C LYS A 38 -0.45 0.51 12.43
N LYS A 39 0.30 -0.39 13.06
CA LYS A 39 -0.25 -1.65 13.55
C LYS A 39 -1.26 -1.35 14.66
N VAL A 40 -2.51 -1.77 14.48
CA VAL A 40 -3.61 -1.51 15.41
C VAL A 40 -4.05 -2.77 16.17
N ARG A 41 -3.77 -3.97 15.63
CA ARG A 41 -4.02 -5.24 16.31
C ARG A 41 -3.00 -6.30 15.85
N MET A 42 -2.72 -7.25 16.73
CA MET A 42 -1.92 -8.43 16.46
C MET A 42 -2.51 -9.61 17.23
N GLU A 43 -2.77 -10.72 16.55
CA GLU A 43 -3.27 -11.97 17.14
C GLU A 43 -2.56 -13.16 16.52
N GLY A 44 -1.58 -13.70 17.25
CA GLY A 44 -0.68 -14.72 16.71
C GLY A 44 0.06 -14.17 15.48
N ASP A 45 -0.15 -14.81 14.34
CA ASP A 45 0.45 -14.43 13.06
C ASP A 45 -0.38 -13.40 12.27
N LEU A 46 -1.60 -13.07 12.73
CA LEU A 46 -2.45 -12.08 12.06
C LEU A 46 -2.13 -10.67 12.55
N GLU A 47 -1.91 -9.75 11.61
CA GLU A 47 -1.69 -8.34 11.89
C GLU A 47 -2.74 -7.47 11.20
N VAL A 48 -3.27 -6.49 11.92
CA VAL A 48 -4.12 -5.44 11.35
C VAL A 48 -3.38 -4.13 11.39
N TRP A 49 -3.25 -3.50 10.24
CA TRP A 49 -2.67 -2.18 10.06
C TRP A 49 -3.76 -1.21 9.61
N ALA A 50 -3.79 -0.01 10.19
CA ALA A 50 -4.74 1.02 9.78
C ALA A 50 -4.12 2.42 9.80
N GLY A 51 -4.60 3.28 8.90
CA GLY A 51 -4.15 4.66 8.80
C GLY A 51 -5.23 5.58 8.23
N PRO A 52 -5.30 6.84 8.68
CA PRO A 52 -6.21 7.81 8.09
C PRO A 52 -5.72 8.20 6.68
N LEU A 53 -6.66 8.45 5.79
CA LEU A 53 -6.46 9.03 4.47
C LEU A 53 -7.20 10.36 4.37
N SER A 54 -6.87 11.13 3.35
CA SER A 54 -7.59 12.35 3.00
C SER A 54 -9.09 12.08 2.75
N GLY A 55 -9.92 13.07 3.11
CA GLY A 55 -11.37 12.99 2.93
C GLY A 55 -12.09 12.09 3.95
N TYR A 56 -11.57 12.00 5.18
CA TYR A 56 -12.16 11.21 6.28
C TYR A 56 -12.29 9.71 5.97
N ARG A 57 -11.39 9.17 5.13
CA ARG A 57 -11.30 7.74 4.83
C ARG A 57 -10.24 7.08 5.69
N VAL A 58 -10.30 5.76 5.80
CA VAL A 58 -9.33 4.94 6.52
C VAL A 58 -8.91 3.78 5.62
N VAL A 59 -7.60 3.55 5.50
CA VAL A 59 -7.07 2.31 4.92
C VAL A 59 -6.93 1.27 6.01
N VAL A 60 -7.27 0.02 5.68
CA VAL A 60 -7.07 -1.15 6.53
C VAL A 60 -6.35 -2.22 5.71
N LEU A 61 -5.30 -2.79 6.28
CA LEU A 61 -4.55 -3.91 5.73
C LEU A 61 -4.58 -5.06 6.75
N LEU A 62 -4.94 -6.25 6.29
CA LEU A 62 -4.84 -7.50 7.04
C LEU A 62 -3.68 -8.31 6.47
N VAL A 63 -2.76 -8.72 7.34
CA VAL A 63 -1.59 -9.54 7.01
C VAL A 63 -1.67 -10.83 7.81
#